data_AF-A0A2U3RTU9-F1
#
_entry.id   AF-A0A2U3RTU9-F1
#
_cell.length_a   1.000
_cell.length_b   1.000
_cell.length_c   1.000
_cell.angle_alpha   90.00
_cell.angle_beta   90.00
_cell.angle_gamma   90.00
#
_symmetry.space_group_name_H-M   'P 1'
#
loop_
_entity.id
_entity.type
_entity.pdbx_description
1 polymer ?
#
loop_
_entity_poly.entity_id
_entity_poly.type
_entity_poly.pdbx_seq_one_letter_code
_entity_poly.pdbx_strand_id
1 'polypeptide(L)'
;MPTYKPKQFEEIDGDIQNNETTWHGRITSSILDEVEKGRAVLIICATIKDAIEIRERFISVVGYDSDKVRLYSRNDNYEYLAVKDEVNSGDVIVAFLPENLRVEEQAFGRTARQGAKGTAQLIISEPNVAHKFELKSYSYNSINEFKVLRNCKEYIKTQETKLYVVEKIKLRDLLFEEYLKIECNVRNAIQNRWQVSQLEDIWGIELTKLGNLVYKNHKAQKGLQDIASKFGFIVSKENVSSLNSLYRTVNTALGRTITDEHLQLLTIGYFLDRNYVQNSISRDEIKSNEFFDKLTQEFTDQAALKILSLIKTINIVLLRSDKEEPEIYRVKGAKGTIYIGLEASSEMHSDKYKFLFNGSDTTEDIEKYLNQALEEESIYAQENQNIFQRQDVMILLDSIMRFKAREAENCNKAKKEVALNFFGEFFEQVAKDNSKFMQNPNYLVRDAIISGYKDNEYSKSLKLLDEVCNVEPQYSLSACYNKAYLLIKNHTYHKNDSYIAEASSGLSLVQAQTAKLSTCLTPEAIVHQLALAIAELNKIQNLNQIKNYDGGNYKEEAISYLSLAQEQIVL
;
A
#
# COMPACT_ATOMS: atom_id res chain seq x y z
N MET A 1 18.30 23.32 21.48
CA MET A 1 18.53 24.60 22.21
C MET A 1 17.93 24.47 23.59
N PRO A 2 18.63 24.89 24.66
CA PRO A 2 18.06 24.93 26.01
C PRO A 2 16.93 25.95 26.11
N THR A 3 15.95 25.71 26.98
CA THR A 3 14.87 26.69 27.23
C THR A 3 15.42 27.90 27.99
N TYR A 4 14.84 29.07 27.73
CA TYR A 4 15.25 30.33 28.38
C TYR A 4 15.08 30.29 29.92
N LYS A 5 14.03 29.61 30.38
CA LYS A 5 13.77 29.31 31.80
C LYS A 5 13.53 27.80 31.98
N PRO A 6 13.85 27.23 33.15
CA PRO A 6 13.53 25.82 33.45
C PRO A 6 12.02 25.57 33.34
N LYS A 7 11.64 24.45 32.73
CA LYS A 7 10.23 24.05 32.60
C LYS A 7 9.72 23.58 33.97
N GLN A 8 8.66 24.20 34.49
CA GLN A 8 7.98 23.76 35.73
C GLN A 8 6.72 22.96 35.36
N PHE A 9 6.94 21.74 34.88
CA PHE A 9 5.89 20.87 34.37
C PHE A 9 5.71 19.65 35.27
N GLU A 10 4.45 19.32 35.55
CA GLU A 10 4.04 18.12 36.26
C GLU A 10 3.02 17.35 35.42
N GLU A 11 3.27 16.07 35.18
CA GLU A 11 2.28 15.20 34.57
C GLU A 11 1.42 14.59 35.68
N ILE A 12 0.10 14.77 35.59
CA ILE A 12 -0.86 14.15 36.49
C ILE A 12 -1.16 12.74 35.98
N ASP A 13 -1.30 11.79 36.90
CA ASP A 13 -1.72 10.43 36.60
C ASP A 13 -2.99 10.44 35.74
N GLY A 14 -2.90 9.70 34.63
CA GLY A 14 -3.98 9.61 33.67
C GLY A 14 -5.17 8.81 34.19
N ASP A 15 -6.33 9.03 33.58
CA ASP A 15 -7.59 8.40 33.96
C ASP A 15 -8.28 7.68 32.78
N ILE A 16 -8.83 6.49 33.04
CA ILE A 16 -9.50 5.63 32.07
C ILE A 16 -10.97 5.52 32.43
N GLN A 17 -11.83 5.85 31.46
CA GLN A 17 -13.27 5.90 31.67
C GLN A 17 -13.97 4.89 30.77
N ASN A 18 -14.79 4.02 31.37
CA ASN A 18 -15.37 2.84 30.73
C ASN A 18 -16.52 3.14 29.74
N ASN A 19 -17.06 4.37 29.72
CA ASN A 19 -18.09 4.78 28.77
C ASN A 19 -18.04 6.29 28.49
N GLU A 20 -18.78 6.72 27.46
CA GLU A 20 -18.81 8.13 27.03
C GLU A 20 -19.33 9.05 28.14
N THR A 21 -20.40 8.67 28.85
CA THR A 21 -20.98 9.50 29.93
C THR A 21 -20.01 9.71 31.09
N THR A 22 -19.35 8.65 31.57
CA THR A 22 -18.35 8.76 32.65
C THR A 22 -17.12 9.51 32.19
N TRP A 23 -16.71 9.33 30.93
CA TRP A 23 -15.62 10.07 30.31
C TRP A 23 -15.88 11.58 30.26
N HIS A 24 -17.03 12.01 29.76
CA HIS A 24 -17.42 13.42 29.79
C HIS A 24 -17.55 13.97 31.21
N GLY A 25 -18.15 13.19 32.12
CA GLY A 25 -18.29 13.58 33.53
C GLY A 25 -16.95 13.81 34.21
N ARG A 26 -15.97 12.93 33.96
CA ARG A 26 -14.62 13.05 34.51
C ARG A 26 -13.84 14.23 33.92
N ILE A 27 -13.95 14.47 32.61
CA ILE A 27 -13.37 15.66 31.98
C ILE A 27 -13.98 16.93 32.61
N THR A 28 -15.30 16.96 32.76
CA THR A 28 -16.03 18.10 33.33
C THR A 28 -15.59 18.39 34.77
N SER A 29 -15.44 17.37 35.62
CA SER A 29 -14.96 17.56 36.99
C SER A 29 -13.52 18.04 37.04
N SER A 30 -12.62 17.46 36.23
CA SER A 30 -11.22 17.92 36.16
C SER A 30 -11.09 19.37 35.67
N ILE A 31 -11.96 19.83 34.76
CA ILE A 31 -11.99 21.25 34.35
C ILE A 31 -12.41 22.13 35.54
N LEU A 32 -13.48 21.75 36.24
CA LEU A 32 -14.00 22.52 37.36
C LEU A 32 -12.95 22.66 38.48
N ASP A 33 -12.27 21.56 38.83
CA ASP A 33 -11.22 21.54 39.87
C ASP A 33 -10.10 22.56 39.58
N GLU A 34 -9.65 22.69 38.32
CA GLU A 34 -8.59 23.64 37.96
C GLU A 34 -9.10 25.07 37.81
N VAL A 35 -10.32 25.25 37.29
CA VAL A 35 -10.95 26.56 37.16
C VAL A 35 -11.25 27.19 38.53
N GLU A 36 -11.69 26.39 39.51
CA GLU A 36 -11.89 26.85 40.90
C GLU A 36 -10.58 27.30 41.57
N LYS A 37 -9.43 26.76 41.12
CA LYS A 37 -8.09 27.24 41.53
C LYS A 37 -7.66 28.52 40.80
N GLY A 38 -8.52 29.09 39.96
CA GLY A 38 -8.24 30.30 39.17
C GLY A 38 -7.33 30.06 37.96
N ARG A 39 -7.21 28.81 37.51
CA ARG A 39 -6.33 28.41 36.40
C ARG A 39 -7.12 28.28 35.10
N ALA A 40 -6.45 28.53 33.99
CA ALA A 40 -7.01 28.28 32.67
C ALA A 40 -6.86 26.79 32.30
N VAL A 41 -7.79 26.22 31.53
CA VAL A 41 -7.71 24.83 31.09
C VAL A 41 -7.81 24.77 29.57
N LEU A 42 -6.85 24.08 28.94
CA LEU A 42 -6.88 23.74 27.52
C LEU A 42 -7.24 22.27 27.37
N ILE A 43 -8.34 21.99 26.68
CA ILE A 43 -8.78 20.62 26.37
C ILE A 43 -8.46 20.33 24.92
N ILE A 44 -7.80 19.20 24.66
CA ILE A 44 -7.46 18.75 23.32
C ILE A 44 -8.23 17.46 23.04
N CYS A 45 -9.10 17.53 22.03
CA CYS A 45 -9.97 16.43 21.62
C CYS A 45 -9.49 15.80 20.31
N ALA A 46 -9.82 14.53 20.08
CA ALA A 46 -9.52 13.85 18.82
C ALA A 46 -10.42 14.33 17.68
N THR A 47 -11.68 14.67 17.98
CA THR A 47 -12.68 15.04 16.98
C THR A 47 -13.37 16.37 17.32
N ILE A 48 -13.93 17.02 16.28
CA ILE A 48 -14.74 18.24 16.43
C ILE A 48 -16.01 17.94 17.23
N LYS A 49 -16.60 16.75 17.04
CA LYS A 49 -17.79 16.29 17.76
C LYS A 49 -17.53 16.31 19.28
N ASP A 50 -16.44 15.68 19.73
CA ASP A 50 -16.11 15.62 21.16
C ASP A 50 -15.91 17.02 21.76
N ALA A 51 -15.24 17.91 21.04
CA ALA A 51 -14.98 19.27 21.50
C ALA A 51 -16.28 20.08 21.68
N ILE A 52 -17.23 19.94 20.75
CA ILE A 52 -18.56 20.55 20.85
C ILE A 52 -19.32 19.96 22.04
N GLU A 53 -19.38 18.63 22.17
CA GLU A 53 -20.14 17.97 23.24
C GLU A 53 -19.60 18.28 24.64
N ILE A 54 -18.27 18.33 24.81
CA ILE A 54 -17.65 18.73 26.07
C ILE A 54 -18.00 20.18 26.41
N ARG A 55 -17.90 21.10 25.44
CA ARG A 55 -18.27 22.51 25.64
C ARG A 55 -19.73 22.66 26.03
N GLU A 56 -20.64 22.05 25.28
CA GLU A 56 -22.07 22.17 25.54
C GLU A 56 -22.43 21.58 26.89
N ARG A 57 -21.86 20.43 27.27
CA ARG A 57 -22.04 19.87 28.61
C ARG A 57 -21.50 20.80 29.70
N PHE A 58 -20.32 21.36 29.52
CA PHE A 58 -19.72 22.25 30.52
C PHE A 58 -20.55 23.53 30.74
N ILE A 59 -21.11 24.11 29.68
CA ILE A 59 -21.97 25.30 29.79
C ILE A 59 -23.35 24.93 30.34
N SER A 60 -24.02 23.94 29.74
CA SER A 60 -25.44 23.64 30.02
C SER A 60 -25.64 22.84 31.31
N VAL A 61 -24.74 21.92 31.65
CA VAL A 61 -24.88 21.02 32.81
C VAL A 61 -24.23 21.61 34.05
N VAL A 62 -23.03 22.18 33.93
CA VAL A 62 -22.33 22.81 35.07
C VAL A 62 -22.83 24.23 35.31
N GLY A 63 -23.40 24.89 34.29
CA GLY A 63 -23.84 26.28 34.37
C GLY A 63 -22.68 27.27 34.33
N TYR A 64 -21.54 26.89 33.73
CA TYR A 64 -20.38 27.78 33.64
C TYR A 64 -20.60 28.88 32.60
N ASP A 65 -20.04 30.06 32.89
CA ASP A 65 -20.15 31.25 32.06
C ASP A 65 -19.63 30.99 30.63
N SER A 66 -20.54 31.08 29.65
CA SER A 66 -20.24 30.80 28.24
C SER A 66 -19.19 31.74 27.65
N ASP A 67 -19.07 32.97 28.17
CA ASP A 67 -18.12 33.97 27.67
C ASP A 67 -16.67 33.61 28.03
N LYS A 68 -16.49 32.74 29.03
CA LYS A 68 -15.20 32.23 29.48
C LYS A 68 -14.79 30.92 28.79
N VAL A 69 -15.66 30.33 27.98
CA VAL A 69 -15.40 29.05 27.29
C VAL A 69 -15.23 29.28 25.80
N ARG A 70 -14.05 28.94 25.28
CA ARG A 70 -13.70 29.15 23.87
C ARG A 70 -13.51 27.80 23.17
N LEU A 71 -14.12 27.67 22.00
CA LEU A 71 -13.94 26.53 21.10
C LEU A 71 -12.95 26.92 20.00
N TYR A 72 -11.92 26.10 19.81
CA TYR A 72 -10.98 26.24 18.70
C TYR A 72 -11.16 25.03 17.77
N SER A 73 -11.67 25.26 16.57
CA SER A 73 -11.76 24.24 15.53
C SER A 73 -11.05 24.73 14.27
N ARG A 74 -10.46 23.81 13.48
CA ARG A 74 -9.73 24.15 12.23
C ARG A 74 -10.59 24.89 11.19
N ASN A 75 -11.92 24.92 11.33
CA ASN A 75 -12.83 25.63 10.43
C ASN A 75 -13.12 27.08 10.86
N ASP A 76 -12.72 27.48 12.06
CA ASP A 76 -13.01 28.83 12.57
C ASP A 76 -11.82 29.75 12.27
N ASN A 77 -11.86 30.42 11.11
CA ASN A 77 -10.85 31.36 10.59
C ASN A 77 -10.62 32.63 11.46
N TYR A 78 -10.99 32.63 12.74
CA TYR A 78 -10.83 33.75 13.67
C TYR A 78 -9.78 33.51 14.77
N GLU A 79 -8.86 32.55 14.57
CA GLU A 79 -7.80 32.17 15.53
C GLU A 79 -6.89 33.33 16.00
N TYR A 80 -6.74 34.40 15.22
CA TYR A 80 -5.84 35.51 15.56
C TYR A 80 -6.46 36.63 16.43
N LEU A 81 -7.79 36.74 16.48
CA LEU A 81 -8.45 37.89 17.12
C LEU A 81 -8.84 37.67 18.60
N ALA A 82 -8.60 36.48 19.15
CA ALA A 82 -9.25 36.05 20.38
C ALA A 82 -8.44 36.18 21.68
N VAL A 83 -7.19 36.67 21.69
CA VAL A 83 -6.43 36.83 22.95
C VAL A 83 -6.18 38.31 23.22
N LYS A 84 -7.19 39.02 23.73
CA LYS A 84 -7.01 40.38 24.28
C LYS A 84 -6.55 40.38 25.74
N ASP A 85 -6.81 39.29 26.47
CA ASP A 85 -6.51 39.18 27.90
C ASP A 85 -5.37 38.19 28.16
N GLU A 86 -4.52 38.49 29.14
CA GLU A 86 -3.51 37.56 29.64
C GLU A 86 -4.19 36.35 30.26
N VAL A 87 -4.05 35.18 29.62
CA VAL A 87 -4.51 33.91 30.17
C VAL A 87 -3.48 33.42 31.19
N ASN A 88 -3.92 33.20 32.43
CA ASN A 88 -3.06 32.62 33.47
C ASN A 88 -2.49 31.27 33.02
N SER A 89 -1.30 30.94 33.52
CA SER A 89 -0.70 29.62 33.32
C SER A 89 -1.67 28.52 33.75
N GLY A 90 -1.89 27.55 32.87
CA GLY A 90 -3.03 26.65 32.94
C GLY A 90 -2.69 25.18 32.80
N ASP A 91 -3.71 24.35 32.68
CA ASP A 91 -3.62 22.90 32.63
C ASP A 91 -4.05 22.37 31.27
N VAL A 92 -3.45 21.26 30.85
CA VAL A 92 -3.79 20.62 29.58
C VAL A 92 -4.46 19.27 29.86
N ILE A 93 -5.70 19.12 29.42
CA ILE A 93 -6.38 17.83 29.41
C ILE A 93 -6.37 17.30 27.98
N VAL A 94 -5.76 16.13 27.78
CA VAL A 94 -5.80 15.41 26.51
C VAL A 94 -6.86 14.32 26.62
N ALA A 95 -7.96 14.48 25.88
CA ALA A 95 -9.15 13.66 26.04
C ALA A 95 -9.08 12.32 25.26
N PHE A 96 -7.94 12.00 24.64
CA PHE A 96 -7.78 10.80 23.81
C PHE A 96 -6.35 10.29 23.93
N LEU A 97 -6.13 9.02 23.59
CA LEU A 97 -4.77 8.49 23.47
C LEU A 97 -4.15 8.95 22.14
N PRO A 98 -3.08 9.77 22.14
CA PRO A 98 -2.41 10.21 20.92
C PRO A 98 -1.86 9.03 20.11
N GLU A 99 -1.61 9.24 18.81
CA GLU A 99 -1.04 8.18 17.95
C GLU A 99 0.42 7.88 18.24
N ASN A 100 1.18 8.88 18.70
CA ASN A 100 2.61 8.77 18.98
C ASN A 100 3.00 9.67 20.15
N LEU A 101 4.20 9.43 20.68
CA LEU A 101 4.76 10.21 21.79
C LEU A 101 4.91 11.70 21.41
N ARG A 102 5.31 12.01 20.18
CA ARG A 102 5.49 13.39 19.72
C ARG A 102 4.21 14.23 19.85
N VAL A 103 3.05 13.69 19.46
CA VAL A 103 1.77 14.41 19.57
C VAL A 103 1.39 14.64 21.03
N GLU A 104 1.64 13.68 21.91
CA GLU A 104 1.46 13.85 23.36
C GLU A 104 2.36 14.96 23.91
N GLU A 105 3.65 14.93 23.60
CA GLU A 105 4.61 15.95 24.05
C GLU A 105 4.26 17.35 23.50
N GLN A 106 3.75 17.43 22.28
CA GLN A 106 3.27 18.69 21.70
C GLN A 106 2.03 19.22 22.42
N ALA A 107 1.11 18.34 22.80
CA ALA A 107 -0.06 18.68 23.60
C ALA A 107 0.36 19.16 25.01
N PHE A 108 1.17 18.38 25.72
CA PHE A 108 1.67 18.72 27.06
C PHE A 108 2.57 19.97 27.03
N GLY A 109 3.30 20.20 25.94
CA GLY A 109 4.10 21.41 25.68
C GLY A 109 3.26 22.69 25.46
N ARG A 110 1.93 22.59 25.44
CA ARG A 110 1.05 23.77 25.45
C ARG A 110 0.99 24.46 26.82
N THR A 111 1.37 23.77 27.90
CA THR A 111 1.50 24.36 29.24
C THR A 111 2.97 24.55 29.68
N ALA A 112 3.17 25.11 30.88
CA ALA A 112 4.45 25.30 31.56
C ALA A 112 5.50 26.07 30.74
N ARG A 113 5.06 27.07 29.96
CA ARG A 113 5.92 27.90 29.11
C ARG A 113 6.65 28.97 29.92
N GLN A 114 7.87 29.32 29.50
CA GLN A 114 8.66 30.43 30.06
C GLN A 114 8.80 30.36 31.60
N GLY A 115 8.91 29.17 32.16
CA GLY A 115 9.08 28.95 33.60
C GLY A 115 7.81 29.06 34.43
N ALA A 116 6.64 29.21 33.80
CA ALA A 116 5.36 29.09 34.50
C ALA A 116 5.09 27.64 34.93
N LYS A 117 4.34 27.47 36.02
CA LYS A 117 3.82 26.17 36.44
C LYS A 117 2.73 25.71 35.48
N GLY A 118 2.68 24.41 35.22
CA GLY A 118 1.64 23.83 34.38
C GLY A 118 1.54 22.34 34.59
N THR A 119 0.31 21.81 34.54
CA THR A 119 0.10 20.37 34.59
C THR A 119 -0.55 19.85 33.32
N ALA A 120 -0.38 18.57 33.03
CA ALA A 120 -1.14 17.91 31.99
C ALA A 120 -1.62 16.53 32.43
N GLN A 121 -2.79 16.15 31.96
CA GLN A 121 -3.43 14.86 32.25
C GLN A 121 -4.00 14.25 30.97
N LEU A 122 -3.93 12.92 30.87
CA LEU A 122 -4.69 12.15 29.88
C LEU A 122 -5.97 11.64 30.53
N ILE A 123 -7.12 11.89 29.92
CA ILE A 123 -8.42 11.31 30.34
C ILE A 123 -9.01 10.63 29.11
N ILE A 124 -8.93 9.30 29.06
CA ILE A 124 -9.26 8.52 27.85
C ILE A 124 -10.52 7.68 28.05
N SER A 125 -11.25 7.49 26.96
CA SER A 125 -12.39 6.57 26.91
C SER A 125 -11.89 5.18 26.51
N GLU A 126 -12.15 4.17 27.36
CA GLU A 126 -11.79 2.78 27.12
C GLU A 126 -12.43 2.24 25.82
N PRO A 127 -13.74 2.43 25.54
CA PRO A 127 -14.33 2.03 24.26
C PRO A 127 -13.61 2.61 23.03
N ASN A 128 -13.22 3.89 23.08
CA ASN A 128 -12.53 4.54 21.96
C ASN A 128 -11.14 3.93 21.74
N VAL A 129 -10.44 3.62 22.83
CA VAL A 129 -9.11 3.00 22.75
C VAL A 129 -9.21 1.52 22.36
N ALA A 130 -10.19 0.79 22.88
CA ALA A 130 -10.48 -0.59 22.48
C ALA A 130 -10.74 -0.70 20.98
N HIS A 131 -11.56 0.20 20.43
CA HIS A 131 -11.80 0.29 19.00
C HIS A 131 -10.51 0.61 18.22
N LYS A 132 -9.71 1.60 18.68
CA LYS A 132 -8.43 1.98 18.06
C LYS A 132 -7.40 0.84 18.01
N PHE A 133 -7.44 -0.06 18.98
CA PHE A 133 -6.56 -1.23 19.07
C PHE A 133 -7.21 -2.53 18.58
N GLU A 134 -8.44 -2.48 18.04
CA GLU A 134 -9.19 -3.64 17.55
C GLU A 134 -9.36 -4.74 18.62
N LEU A 135 -9.53 -4.32 19.89
CA LEU A 135 -9.68 -5.18 21.06
C LEU A 135 -11.13 -5.62 21.25
N LYS A 136 -11.34 -6.90 21.57
CA LYS A 136 -12.68 -7.43 21.84
C LYS A 136 -13.08 -7.51 23.30
N SER A 137 -12.15 -7.78 24.21
CA SER A 137 -12.52 -8.18 25.58
C SER A 137 -11.53 -7.82 26.69
N TYR A 138 -10.34 -7.29 26.38
CA TYR A 138 -9.34 -6.99 27.40
C TYR A 138 -9.36 -5.51 27.81
N SER A 139 -9.55 -5.29 29.11
CA SER A 139 -9.45 -3.98 29.76
C SER A 139 -8.05 -3.81 30.33
N TYR A 140 -7.38 -2.72 29.97
CA TYR A 140 -6.11 -2.30 30.59
C TYR A 140 -6.40 -1.45 31.82
N ASN A 141 -5.59 -1.58 32.86
CA ASN A 141 -5.89 -1.00 34.16
C ASN A 141 -5.21 0.36 34.39
N SER A 142 -4.25 0.74 33.53
CA SER A 142 -3.51 1.98 33.68
C SER A 142 -3.21 2.67 32.34
N ILE A 143 -3.12 4.00 32.36
CA ILE A 143 -2.71 4.79 31.19
C ILE A 143 -1.30 4.42 30.72
N ASN A 144 -0.42 4.06 31.66
CA ASN A 144 0.92 3.63 31.33
C ASN A 144 0.93 2.40 30.41
N GLU A 145 0.04 1.42 30.63
CA GLU A 145 -0.09 0.25 29.73
C GLU A 145 -0.42 0.68 28.30
N PHE A 146 -1.38 1.59 28.13
CA PHE A 146 -1.73 2.13 26.82
C PHE A 146 -0.59 2.94 26.19
N LYS A 147 0.18 3.71 26.97
CA LYS A 147 1.36 4.43 26.49
C LYS A 147 2.44 3.48 26.00
N VAL A 148 2.74 2.43 26.76
CA VAL A 148 3.73 1.41 26.37
C VAL A 148 3.30 0.72 25.08
N LEU A 149 2.05 0.29 24.99
CA LEU A 149 1.52 -0.35 23.77
C LEU A 149 1.55 0.57 22.56
N ARG A 150 1.16 1.84 22.73
CA ARG A 150 1.28 2.85 21.68
C ARG A 150 2.73 2.98 21.21
N ASN A 151 3.67 3.14 22.14
CA ASN A 151 5.08 3.33 21.83
C ASN A 151 5.66 2.11 21.11
N CYS A 152 5.33 0.89 21.54
CA CYS A 152 5.72 -0.34 20.87
C CYS A 152 5.16 -0.43 19.44
N LYS A 153 3.87 -0.13 19.27
CA LYS A 153 3.19 -0.14 17.96
C LYS A 153 3.79 0.89 17.01
N GLU A 154 4.08 2.09 17.49
CA GLU A 154 4.75 3.14 16.73
C GLU A 154 6.18 2.74 16.34
N TYR A 155 6.93 2.15 17.27
CA TYR A 155 8.30 1.70 17.03
C TYR A 155 8.34 0.66 15.91
N ILE A 156 7.51 -0.39 16.00
CA ILE A 156 7.41 -1.45 14.98
C ILE A 156 7.02 -0.84 13.62
N LYS A 157 5.97 -0.01 13.59
CA LYS A 157 5.52 0.67 12.36
C LYS A 157 6.62 1.53 11.72
N THR A 158 7.41 2.21 12.55
CA THR A 158 8.52 3.05 12.09
C THR A 158 9.63 2.21 11.46
N GLN A 159 10.01 1.10 12.11
CA GLN A 159 10.98 0.16 11.54
C GLN A 159 10.48 -0.44 10.22
N GLU A 160 9.23 -0.88 10.17
CA GLU A 160 8.61 -1.40 8.94
C GLU A 160 8.63 -0.38 7.81
N THR A 161 8.26 0.87 8.09
CA THR A 161 8.26 1.95 7.11
C THR A 161 9.68 2.19 6.58
N LYS A 162 10.66 2.27 7.48
CA LYS A 162 12.07 2.48 7.13
C LYS A 162 12.61 1.34 6.26
N LEU A 163 12.33 0.09 6.64
CA LEU A 163 12.93 -1.09 6.00
C LEU A 163 12.23 -1.49 4.71
N TYR A 164 10.91 -1.32 4.58
CA TYR A 164 10.19 -1.83 3.42
C TYR A 164 9.66 -0.73 2.50
N VAL A 165 9.07 0.33 3.07
CA VAL A 165 8.44 1.39 2.27
C VAL A 165 9.51 2.32 1.69
N VAL A 166 10.41 2.83 2.53
CA VAL A 166 11.47 3.75 2.11
C VAL A 166 12.45 3.07 1.15
N GLU A 167 12.90 1.84 1.44
CA GLU A 167 13.80 1.12 0.55
C GLU A 167 13.17 0.80 -0.82
N LYS A 168 11.86 0.51 -0.85
CA LYS A 168 11.12 0.37 -2.10
C LYS A 168 11.06 1.68 -2.90
N ILE A 169 10.87 2.82 -2.23
CA ILE A 169 10.89 4.14 -2.89
C ILE A 169 12.28 4.42 -3.44
N LYS A 170 13.34 4.26 -2.64
CA LYS A 170 14.73 4.44 -3.09
C LYS A 170 15.08 3.59 -4.30
N LEU A 171 14.65 2.33 -4.33
CA LEU A 171 14.88 1.47 -5.49
C LEU A 171 14.15 1.99 -6.73
N ARG A 172 12.89 2.41 -6.57
CA ARG A 172 12.11 3.00 -7.68
C ARG A 172 12.74 4.28 -8.21
N ASP A 173 13.19 5.16 -7.32
CA ASP A 173 13.86 6.40 -7.69
C ASP A 173 15.15 6.11 -8.46
N LEU A 174 15.97 5.18 -7.98
CA LEU A 174 17.20 4.76 -8.66
C LEU A 174 16.91 4.18 -10.06
N LEU A 175 15.90 3.33 -10.17
CA LEU A 175 15.50 2.73 -11.45
C LEU A 175 14.97 3.80 -12.41
N PHE A 176 14.25 4.79 -11.90
CA PHE A 176 13.76 5.93 -12.66
C PHE A 176 14.91 6.84 -13.14
N GLU A 177 15.93 7.06 -12.32
CA GLU A 177 17.13 7.81 -12.73
C GLU A 177 17.86 7.12 -13.89
N GLU A 178 18.03 5.80 -13.86
CA GLU A 178 18.62 5.06 -14.99
C GLU A 178 17.75 5.13 -16.24
N TYR A 179 16.43 5.01 -16.08
CA TYR A 179 15.48 5.20 -17.18
C TYR A 179 15.61 6.59 -17.82
N LEU A 180 15.70 7.66 -17.02
CA LEU A 180 15.82 9.04 -17.53
C LEU A 180 17.08 9.25 -18.38
N LYS A 181 18.20 8.58 -18.06
CA LYS A 181 19.41 8.64 -18.89
C LYS A 181 19.16 8.09 -20.29
N ILE A 182 18.41 7.00 -20.38
CA ILE A 182 18.10 6.32 -21.64
C ILE A 182 17.06 7.10 -22.42
N GLU A 183 16.01 7.56 -21.75
CA GLU A 183 15.00 8.43 -22.35
C GLU A 183 15.65 9.69 -22.95
N CYS A 184 16.59 10.33 -22.24
CA CYS A 184 17.31 11.49 -22.74
C CYS A 184 18.12 11.14 -24.01
N ASN A 185 18.80 9.99 -24.03
CA ASN A 185 19.53 9.52 -25.22
C ASN A 185 18.58 9.29 -26.40
N VAL A 186 17.43 8.65 -26.17
CA VAL A 186 16.39 8.39 -27.17
C VAL A 186 15.81 9.71 -27.69
N ARG A 187 15.50 10.67 -26.81
CA ARG A 187 15.01 11.99 -27.18
C ARG A 187 16.02 12.78 -28.02
N ASN A 188 17.31 12.67 -27.71
CA ASN A 188 18.37 13.34 -28.46
C ASN A 188 18.65 12.67 -29.81
N ALA A 189 18.44 11.36 -29.92
CA ALA A 189 18.73 10.58 -31.13
C ALA A 189 17.60 10.59 -32.16
N ILE A 190 16.38 11.01 -31.80
CA ILE A 190 15.19 10.78 -32.62
C ILE A 190 14.40 12.08 -32.86
N GLN A 191 13.90 12.26 -34.09
CA GLN A 191 12.95 13.32 -34.47
C GLN A 191 11.48 13.01 -34.10
N ASN A 192 11.16 11.80 -33.62
CA ASN A 192 9.80 11.28 -33.48
C ASN A 192 9.38 11.13 -32.01
N ARG A 193 8.41 11.94 -31.59
CA ARG A 193 7.83 11.96 -30.23
C ARG A 193 7.21 10.62 -29.78
N TRP A 194 6.78 9.77 -30.72
CA TRP A 194 6.06 8.54 -30.39
C TRP A 194 6.95 7.43 -29.86
N GLN A 195 8.24 7.41 -30.23
CA GLN A 195 9.19 6.44 -29.72
C GLN A 195 9.48 6.66 -28.22
N VAL A 196 9.48 7.93 -27.77
CA VAL A 196 9.58 8.28 -26.34
C VAL A 196 8.35 7.77 -25.57
N SER A 197 7.14 8.04 -26.07
CA SER A 197 5.90 7.56 -25.42
C SER A 197 5.82 6.03 -25.37
N GLN A 198 6.28 5.34 -26.42
CA GLN A 198 6.31 3.89 -26.39
C GLN A 198 7.33 3.33 -25.38
N LEU A 199 8.48 4.00 -25.24
CA LEU A 199 9.46 3.64 -24.22
C LEU A 199 8.89 3.81 -22.80
N GLU A 200 8.11 4.86 -22.55
CA GLU A 200 7.36 5.04 -21.29
C GLU A 200 6.37 3.89 -21.02
N ASP A 201 5.62 3.45 -22.04
CA ASP A 201 4.68 2.33 -21.91
C ASP A 201 5.40 1.01 -21.59
N ILE A 202 6.47 0.70 -22.32
CA ILE A 202 7.28 -0.50 -22.10
C ILE A 202 7.89 -0.47 -20.69
N TRP A 203 8.41 0.69 -20.27
CA TRP A 203 8.91 0.88 -18.92
C TRP A 203 7.86 0.56 -17.84
N GLY A 204 6.62 1.02 -18.02
CA GLY A 204 5.52 0.70 -17.11
C GLY A 204 5.21 -0.80 -17.03
N ILE A 205 5.26 -1.51 -18.16
CA ILE A 205 5.07 -2.97 -18.23
C ILE A 205 6.21 -3.69 -17.51
N GLU A 206 7.46 -3.32 -17.78
CA GLU A 206 8.63 -3.92 -17.16
C GLU A 206 8.68 -3.66 -15.65
N LEU A 207 8.28 -2.46 -15.19
CA LEU A 207 8.11 -2.17 -13.76
C LEU A 207 7.06 -3.08 -13.10
N THR A 208 5.99 -3.41 -13.81
CA THR A 208 4.96 -4.32 -13.31
C THR A 208 5.48 -5.75 -13.19
N LYS A 209 6.24 -6.22 -14.19
CA LYS A 209 6.91 -7.53 -14.17
C LYS A 209 7.93 -7.61 -13.03
N LEU A 210 8.78 -6.59 -12.89
CA LEU A 210 9.72 -6.49 -11.77
C LEU A 210 8.99 -6.50 -10.43
N GLY A 211 7.89 -5.76 -10.31
CA GLY A 211 7.09 -5.71 -9.09
C GLY A 211 6.60 -7.09 -8.65
N ASN A 212 6.20 -7.93 -9.59
CA ASN A 212 5.82 -9.32 -9.32
C ASN A 212 7.02 -10.19 -8.95
N LEU A 213 8.16 -10.03 -9.63
CA LEU A 213 9.38 -10.80 -9.38
C LEU A 213 9.99 -10.51 -7.99
N VAL A 214 10.09 -9.23 -7.62
CA VAL A 214 10.88 -8.77 -6.48
C VAL A 214 10.07 -8.67 -5.19
N TYR A 215 8.76 -8.40 -5.27
CA TYR A 215 7.93 -8.18 -4.08
C TYR A 215 6.95 -9.32 -3.79
N LYS A 216 6.76 -10.28 -4.69
CA LYS A 216 5.92 -11.46 -4.43
C LYS A 216 6.75 -12.73 -4.34
N ASN A 217 6.70 -13.38 -3.17
CA ASN A 217 7.29 -14.70 -2.99
C ASN A 217 6.35 -15.78 -3.55
N HIS A 218 6.20 -15.84 -4.88
CA HIS A 218 5.27 -16.75 -5.54
C HIS A 218 5.53 -18.22 -5.19
N LYS A 219 6.80 -18.61 -5.02
CA LYS A 219 7.19 -19.96 -4.63
C LYS A 219 6.65 -20.32 -3.24
N ALA A 220 6.90 -19.49 -2.24
CA ALA A 220 6.41 -19.75 -0.89
C ALA A 220 4.89 -19.64 -0.78
N GLN A 221 4.27 -18.68 -1.48
CA GLN A 221 2.81 -18.53 -1.52
C GLN A 221 2.12 -19.77 -2.08
N LYS A 222 2.62 -20.28 -3.22
CA LYS A 222 2.07 -21.49 -3.84
C LYS A 222 2.35 -22.71 -2.96
N GLY A 223 3.57 -22.87 -2.45
CA GLY A 223 3.92 -23.98 -1.56
C GLY A 223 3.05 -24.03 -0.30
N LEU A 224 2.78 -22.87 0.32
CA LEU A 224 1.88 -22.81 1.47
C LEU A 224 0.43 -23.12 1.09
N GLN A 225 -0.06 -22.64 -0.06
CA GLN A 225 -1.41 -22.96 -0.54
C GLN A 225 -1.57 -24.45 -0.80
N ASP A 226 -0.59 -25.08 -1.44
CA ASP A 226 -0.62 -26.50 -1.76
C ASP A 226 -0.66 -27.34 -0.47
N ILE A 227 0.20 -27.03 0.51
CA ILE A 227 0.25 -27.74 1.79
C ILE A 227 -1.00 -27.48 2.63
N ALA A 228 -1.45 -26.23 2.74
CA ALA A 228 -2.67 -25.90 3.46
C ALA A 228 -3.88 -26.64 2.89
N SER A 229 -3.98 -26.74 1.56
CA SER A 229 -5.08 -27.44 0.89
C SER A 229 -5.08 -28.95 1.18
N LYS A 230 -3.91 -29.59 1.34
CA LYS A 230 -3.85 -31.01 1.74
C LYS A 230 -4.56 -31.29 3.06
N PHE A 231 -4.42 -30.37 4.01
CA PHE A 231 -5.05 -30.44 5.33
C PHE A 231 -6.40 -29.70 5.40
N GLY A 232 -6.98 -29.34 4.24
CA GLY A 232 -8.28 -28.68 4.16
C GLY A 232 -8.33 -27.26 4.71
N PHE A 233 -7.21 -26.52 4.63
CA PHE A 233 -7.14 -25.12 5.03
C PHE A 233 -7.06 -24.17 3.83
N ILE A 234 -7.63 -22.98 4.00
CA ILE A 234 -7.55 -21.87 3.06
C ILE A 234 -6.62 -20.80 3.64
N VAL A 235 -5.61 -20.39 2.86
CA VAL A 235 -4.65 -19.36 3.28
C VAL A 235 -5.25 -17.96 3.16
N SER A 236 -5.14 -17.16 4.22
CA SER A 236 -5.58 -15.76 4.20
C SER A 236 -4.86 -14.90 3.15
N LYS A 237 -5.65 -14.12 2.41
CA LYS A 237 -5.14 -13.16 1.42
C LYS A 237 -4.61 -11.85 2.04
N GLU A 238 -4.71 -11.69 3.36
CA GLU A 238 -4.28 -10.47 4.04
C GLU A 238 -2.79 -10.18 3.82
N ASN A 239 -2.49 -8.95 3.43
CA ASN A 239 -1.12 -8.46 3.40
C ASN A 239 -0.72 -8.02 4.80
N VAL A 240 -0.25 -8.98 5.60
CA VAL A 240 0.34 -8.71 6.91
C VAL A 240 1.77 -8.16 6.74
N SER A 241 2.17 -7.21 7.57
CA SER A 241 3.54 -6.74 7.63
C SER A 241 4.46 -7.84 8.16
N SER A 242 5.71 -7.90 7.70
CA SER A 242 6.62 -9.01 8.02
C SER A 242 7.09 -9.00 9.48
N LEU A 243 7.49 -7.84 10.01
CA LEU A 243 8.14 -7.73 11.32
C LEU A 243 7.29 -8.26 12.49
N ASN A 244 5.97 -8.05 12.45
CA ASN A 244 5.04 -8.51 13.47
C ASN A 244 4.04 -9.57 12.99
N SER A 245 4.30 -10.20 11.83
CA SER A 245 3.36 -11.14 11.20
C SER A 245 2.99 -12.31 12.11
N LEU A 246 3.95 -12.86 12.85
CA LEU A 246 3.74 -13.98 13.78
C LEU A 246 2.69 -13.64 14.84
N TYR A 247 2.95 -12.59 15.64
CA TYR A 247 2.06 -12.22 16.75
C TYR A 247 0.71 -11.77 16.25
N ARG A 248 0.64 -11.02 15.15
CA ARG A 248 -0.63 -10.64 14.52
C ARG A 248 -1.44 -11.85 14.06
N THR A 249 -0.78 -12.84 13.45
CA THR A 249 -1.44 -14.07 12.97
C THR A 249 -1.97 -14.90 14.13
N VAL A 250 -1.13 -15.13 15.14
CA VAL A 250 -1.52 -15.88 16.35
C VAL A 250 -2.63 -15.15 17.10
N ASN A 251 -2.51 -13.84 17.30
CA ASN A 251 -3.53 -13.05 18.00
C ASN A 251 -4.86 -13.02 17.23
N THR A 252 -4.82 -12.97 15.90
CA THR A 252 -6.01 -13.11 15.06
C THR A 252 -6.66 -14.49 15.22
N ALA A 253 -5.87 -15.56 15.25
CA ALA A 253 -6.35 -16.92 15.51
C ALA A 253 -6.97 -17.08 16.90
N LEU A 254 -6.46 -16.36 17.89
CA LEU A 254 -6.98 -16.31 19.26
C LEU A 254 -8.16 -15.34 19.45
N GLY A 255 -8.66 -14.73 18.37
CA GLY A 255 -9.82 -13.86 18.40
C GLY A 255 -9.55 -12.41 18.85
N ARG A 256 -8.29 -11.98 18.94
CA ARG A 256 -7.86 -10.61 19.33
C ARG A 256 -8.34 -10.17 20.71
N THR A 257 -8.03 -11.01 21.70
CA THR A 257 -8.32 -10.69 23.10
C THR A 257 -7.42 -9.55 23.59
N ILE A 258 -6.13 -9.56 23.25
CA ILE A 258 -5.14 -8.51 23.56
C ILE A 258 -4.57 -7.91 22.26
N THR A 259 -3.65 -6.93 22.35
CA THR A 259 -2.96 -6.42 21.15
C THR A 259 -1.80 -7.31 20.73
N ASP A 260 -1.37 -7.18 19.47
CA ASP A 260 -0.22 -7.91 18.93
C ASP A 260 1.05 -7.59 19.73
N GLU A 261 1.24 -6.32 20.10
CA GLU A 261 2.36 -5.85 20.91
C GLU A 261 2.31 -6.42 22.32
N HIS A 262 1.13 -6.47 22.96
CA HIS A 262 1.00 -7.09 24.27
C HIS A 262 1.39 -8.58 24.22
N LEU A 263 0.91 -9.31 23.20
CA LEU A 263 1.25 -10.71 23.03
C LEU A 263 2.76 -10.92 22.83
N GLN A 264 3.42 -10.04 22.05
CA GLN A 264 4.86 -10.04 21.89
C GLN A 264 5.60 -9.78 23.20
N LEU A 265 5.20 -8.74 23.95
CA LEU A 265 5.81 -8.40 25.25
C LEU A 265 5.69 -9.56 26.25
N LEU A 266 4.52 -10.20 26.33
CA LEU A 266 4.33 -11.40 27.15
C LEU A 266 5.30 -12.50 26.70
N THR A 267 5.35 -12.80 25.42
CA THR A 267 6.24 -13.87 24.89
C THR A 267 7.71 -13.63 25.26
N ILE A 268 8.18 -12.38 25.13
CA ILE A 268 9.53 -11.97 25.51
C ILE A 268 9.74 -12.10 27.03
N GLY A 269 8.78 -11.62 27.84
CA GLY A 269 8.85 -11.71 29.30
C GLY A 269 8.94 -13.15 29.80
N TYR A 270 8.13 -14.05 29.24
CA TYR A 270 8.17 -15.47 29.56
C TYR A 270 9.47 -16.13 29.10
N PHE A 271 10.00 -15.74 27.94
CA PHE A 271 11.31 -16.23 27.48
C PHE A 271 12.44 -15.85 28.43
N LEU A 272 12.46 -14.58 28.86
CA LEU A 272 13.44 -14.08 29.83
C LEU A 272 13.34 -14.83 31.15
N ASP A 273 12.12 -15.01 31.66
CA ASP A 273 11.89 -15.68 32.94
C ASP A 273 12.37 -17.13 32.92
N ARG A 274 12.09 -17.86 31.83
CA ARG A 274 12.59 -19.21 31.64
C ARG A 274 14.12 -19.25 31.62
N ASN A 275 14.76 -18.31 30.92
CA ASN A 275 16.21 -18.22 30.85
C ASN A 275 16.84 -17.86 32.20
N TYR A 276 16.21 -16.99 33.00
CA TYR A 276 16.69 -16.66 34.34
C TYR A 276 16.63 -17.87 35.27
N VAL A 277 15.53 -18.61 35.25
CA VAL A 277 15.38 -19.84 36.05
C VAL A 277 16.39 -20.91 35.62
N GLN A 278 16.50 -21.17 34.31
CA GLN A 278 17.40 -22.20 33.79
C GLN A 278 18.87 -21.91 34.07
N ASN A 279 19.28 -20.64 34.02
CA ASN A 279 20.66 -20.24 34.24
C ASN A 279 20.96 -19.78 35.69
N SER A 280 19.96 -19.84 36.59
CA SER A 280 20.10 -19.37 37.99
C SER A 280 20.56 -17.91 38.10
N ILE A 281 20.08 -17.05 37.21
CA ILE A 281 20.46 -15.63 37.11
C ILE A 281 19.39 -14.78 37.82
N SER A 282 19.81 -13.84 38.68
CA SER A 282 18.87 -12.90 39.28
C SER A 282 18.34 -11.87 38.28
N ARG A 283 17.08 -11.45 38.42
CA ARG A 283 16.51 -10.39 37.59
C ARG A 283 17.22 -9.04 37.80
N ASP A 284 17.67 -8.78 39.01
CA ASP A 284 18.24 -7.50 39.45
C ASP A 284 19.74 -7.33 39.10
N GLU A 285 20.37 -8.37 38.56
CA GLU A 285 21.75 -8.27 38.09
C GLU A 285 21.88 -7.33 36.88
N ILE A 286 22.91 -6.48 36.89
CA ILE A 286 23.25 -5.62 35.77
C ILE A 286 23.68 -6.51 34.59
N LYS A 287 22.89 -6.51 33.53
CA LYS A 287 23.12 -7.31 32.32
C LYS A 287 23.90 -6.49 31.29
N SER A 288 24.94 -7.09 30.71
CA SER A 288 25.70 -6.48 29.62
C SER A 288 24.89 -6.51 28.32
N ASN A 289 25.28 -5.69 27.33
CA ASN A 289 24.70 -5.78 25.98
C ASN A 289 24.92 -7.17 25.36
N GLU A 290 26.08 -7.78 25.62
CA GLU A 290 26.43 -9.11 25.13
C GLU A 290 25.46 -10.20 25.64
N PHE A 291 24.95 -10.06 26.87
CA PHE A 291 23.92 -10.97 27.40
C PHE A 291 22.64 -10.93 26.55
N PHE A 292 22.16 -9.72 26.23
CA PHE A 292 20.96 -9.55 25.41
C PHE A 292 21.18 -9.93 23.94
N ASP A 293 22.38 -9.73 23.40
CA ASP A 293 22.73 -10.18 22.05
C ASP A 293 22.68 -11.70 21.93
N LYS A 294 23.18 -12.43 22.93
CA LYS A 294 23.07 -13.90 22.99
C LYS A 294 21.61 -14.34 23.05
N LEU A 295 20.82 -13.76 23.95
CA LEU A 295 19.40 -14.08 24.07
C LEU A 295 18.61 -13.76 22.80
N THR A 296 19.00 -12.71 22.08
CA THR A 296 18.36 -12.35 20.80
C THR A 296 18.57 -13.45 19.75
N GLN A 297 19.74 -14.09 19.72
CA GLN A 297 20.00 -15.21 18.82
C GLN A 297 19.22 -16.47 19.20
N GLU A 298 18.97 -16.68 20.50
CA GLU A 298 18.19 -17.80 21.01
C GLU A 298 16.68 -17.60 20.86
N PHE A 299 16.21 -16.35 20.78
CA PHE A 299 14.79 -16.01 20.61
C PHE A 299 14.34 -16.18 19.14
N THR A 300 14.23 -17.43 18.71
CA THR A 300 13.71 -17.78 17.38
C THR A 300 12.18 -17.75 17.33
N ASP A 301 11.60 -17.67 16.14
CA ASP A 301 10.15 -17.74 15.99
C ASP A 301 9.58 -19.11 16.47
N GLN A 302 10.36 -20.20 16.43
CA GLN A 302 9.99 -21.48 17.03
C GLN A 302 9.96 -21.40 18.57
N ALA A 303 10.93 -20.74 19.19
CA ALA A 303 10.91 -20.49 20.63
C ALA A 303 9.72 -19.61 21.03
N ALA A 304 9.40 -18.60 20.22
CA ALA A 304 8.22 -17.76 20.41
C ALA A 304 6.92 -18.57 20.32
N LEU A 305 6.76 -19.44 19.30
CA LEU A 305 5.58 -20.30 19.14
C LEU A 305 5.37 -21.26 20.29
N LYS A 306 6.46 -21.90 20.75
CA LYS A 306 6.45 -22.76 21.94
C LYS A 306 6.04 -22.01 23.21
N ILE A 307 6.47 -20.76 23.36
CA ILE A 307 6.05 -19.94 24.51
C ILE A 307 4.59 -19.51 24.37
N LEU A 308 4.16 -19.13 23.16
CA LEU A 308 2.79 -18.72 22.88
C LEU A 308 1.79 -19.84 23.16
N SER A 309 2.11 -21.08 22.79
CA SER A 309 1.28 -22.25 23.07
C SER A 309 1.10 -22.46 24.58
N LEU A 310 2.16 -22.25 25.36
CA LEU A 310 2.15 -22.34 26.82
C LEU A 310 1.35 -21.21 27.47
N ILE A 311 1.61 -19.95 27.11
CA ILE A 311 0.94 -18.76 27.67
C ILE A 311 -0.59 -18.85 27.51
N LYS A 312 -1.04 -19.32 26.34
CA LYS A 312 -2.47 -19.40 26.03
C LYS A 312 -3.08 -20.78 26.30
N THR A 313 -2.27 -21.74 26.75
CA THR A 313 -2.66 -23.13 26.97
C THR A 313 -3.43 -23.67 25.76
N ILE A 314 -2.83 -23.53 24.59
CA ILE A 314 -3.44 -23.87 23.30
C ILE A 314 -2.43 -24.62 22.44
N ASN A 315 -2.89 -25.60 21.68
CA ASN A 315 -2.04 -26.22 20.68
C ASN A 315 -1.84 -25.28 19.51
N ILE A 316 -0.63 -25.22 18.96
CA ILE A 316 -0.35 -24.48 17.73
C ILE A 316 0.16 -25.46 16.68
N VAL A 317 -0.50 -25.47 15.53
CA VAL A 317 -0.10 -26.21 14.34
C VAL A 317 0.39 -25.21 13.29
N LEU A 318 1.64 -25.35 12.89
CA LEU A 318 2.29 -24.51 11.90
C LEU A 318 2.51 -25.31 10.61
N LEU A 319 1.87 -24.85 9.53
CA LEU A 319 2.14 -25.32 8.17
C LEU A 319 3.16 -24.39 7.52
N ARG A 320 4.19 -24.94 6.89
CA ARG A 320 5.25 -24.13 6.27
C ARG A 320 5.35 -24.43 4.79
N SER A 321 5.62 -23.41 3.97
CA SER A 321 5.77 -23.60 2.53
C SER A 321 6.98 -24.45 2.11
N ASP A 322 7.92 -24.68 3.02
CA ASP A 322 9.21 -25.37 2.80
C ASP A 322 9.29 -26.76 3.46
N LYS A 323 8.24 -27.23 4.15
CA LYS A 323 8.19 -28.54 4.82
C LYS A 323 6.88 -29.25 4.55
N GLU A 324 6.92 -30.54 4.26
CA GLU A 324 5.70 -31.34 4.04
C GLU A 324 4.93 -31.60 5.33
N GLU A 325 5.63 -31.89 6.42
CA GLU A 325 5.01 -32.20 7.71
C GLU A 325 4.76 -30.93 8.55
N PRO A 326 3.62 -30.88 9.26
CA PRO A 326 3.30 -29.77 10.16
C PRO A 326 4.23 -29.73 11.37
N GLU A 327 4.61 -28.53 11.80
CA GLU A 327 5.25 -28.33 13.10
C GLU A 327 4.18 -28.16 14.18
N ILE A 328 4.29 -28.92 15.26
CA ILE A 328 3.24 -28.99 16.29
C ILE A 328 3.82 -28.62 17.64
N TYR A 329 3.17 -27.64 18.27
CA TYR A 329 3.45 -27.18 19.62
C TYR A 329 2.28 -27.60 20.50
N ARG A 330 2.34 -28.83 21.01
CA ARG A 330 1.28 -29.44 21.82
C ARG A 330 1.50 -29.17 23.31
N VAL A 331 0.44 -28.80 24.01
CA VAL A 331 0.49 -28.46 25.43
C VAL A 331 -0.49 -29.30 26.22
N LYS A 332 -0.07 -29.76 27.40
CA LYS A 332 -0.92 -30.53 28.30
C LYS A 332 -2.11 -29.70 28.79
N GLY A 333 -3.31 -30.24 28.62
CA GLY A 333 -4.55 -29.55 29.01
C GLY A 333 -4.95 -28.40 28.08
N ALA A 334 -4.51 -28.44 26.82
CA ALA A 334 -4.85 -27.41 25.83
C ALA A 334 -6.37 -27.18 25.73
N LYS A 335 -6.77 -25.91 25.70
CA LYS A 335 -8.18 -25.49 25.56
C LYS A 335 -8.70 -25.56 24.13
N GLY A 336 -7.82 -25.77 23.16
CA GLY A 336 -8.11 -25.82 21.74
C GLY A 336 -6.84 -25.91 20.90
N THR A 337 -7.01 -25.77 19.59
CA THR A 337 -5.92 -25.79 18.60
C THR A 337 -6.10 -24.63 17.65
N ILE A 338 -5.01 -23.92 17.34
CA ILE A 338 -4.96 -22.92 16.27
C ILE A 338 -4.05 -23.37 15.14
N TYR A 339 -4.43 -22.98 13.93
CA TYR A 339 -3.73 -23.31 12.70
C TYR A 339 -3.17 -22.04 12.07
N ILE A 340 -1.87 -22.04 11.79
CA ILE A 340 -1.16 -20.92 11.19
C ILE A 340 -0.28 -21.42 10.06
N GLY A 341 -0.10 -20.57 9.04
CA GLY A 341 0.76 -20.82 7.90
C GLY A 341 2.01 -19.95 7.94
N LEU A 342 3.11 -20.42 7.36
CA LEU A 342 4.34 -19.66 7.14
C LEU A 342 4.76 -19.74 5.68
N GLU A 343 4.78 -18.58 5.03
CA GLU A 343 5.53 -18.38 3.79
C GLU A 343 7.01 -18.24 4.18
N ALA A 344 7.78 -19.30 3.94
CA ALA A 344 9.18 -19.36 4.33
C ALA A 344 10.02 -18.31 3.60
N SER A 345 11.01 -17.80 4.32
CA SER A 345 11.97 -16.82 3.84
C SER A 345 12.75 -17.33 2.62
N SER A 346 13.28 -16.35 1.89
CA SER A 346 14.19 -16.54 0.77
C SER A 346 15.19 -15.38 0.79
N GLU A 347 16.14 -15.38 -0.14
CA GLU A 347 17.12 -14.30 -0.24
C GLU A 347 16.50 -12.89 -0.33
N MET A 348 15.34 -12.75 -0.97
CA MET A 348 14.65 -11.46 -1.14
C MET A 348 13.51 -11.23 -0.15
N HIS A 349 13.08 -12.24 0.61
CA HIS A 349 11.86 -12.18 1.40
C HIS A 349 12.08 -12.74 2.81
N SER A 350 11.70 -11.98 3.82
CA SER A 350 11.63 -12.47 5.20
C SER A 350 10.43 -13.41 5.39
N ASP A 351 10.48 -14.19 6.47
CA ASP A 351 9.37 -15.03 6.91
C ASP A 351 8.07 -14.21 7.04
N LYS A 352 6.96 -14.82 6.63
CA LYS A 352 5.64 -14.19 6.69
C LYS A 352 4.57 -15.18 7.13
N TYR A 353 4.04 -14.93 8.31
CA TYR A 353 2.95 -15.73 8.87
C TYR A 353 1.58 -15.35 8.31
N LYS A 354 0.73 -16.35 8.18
CA LYS A 354 -0.60 -16.27 7.57
C LYS A 354 -1.64 -17.00 8.43
N PHE A 355 -2.80 -16.39 8.57
CA PHE A 355 -3.94 -17.07 9.19
C PHE A 355 -4.52 -18.11 8.22
N LEU A 356 -4.95 -19.25 8.77
CA LEU A 356 -5.56 -20.35 8.04
C LEU A 356 -7.03 -20.49 8.43
N PHE A 357 -7.91 -20.55 7.43
CA PHE A 357 -9.34 -20.80 7.61
C PHE A 357 -9.67 -22.27 7.33
N ASN A 358 -10.69 -22.80 7.99
CA ASN A 358 -11.23 -24.11 7.63
C ASN A 358 -11.85 -24.07 6.23
N GLY A 359 -11.42 -25.00 5.37
CA GLY A 359 -12.00 -25.31 4.07
C GLY A 359 -12.93 -26.54 4.15
N SER A 360 -13.25 -27.12 2.99
CA SER A 360 -14.19 -28.24 2.88
C SER A 360 -13.53 -29.60 2.62
N ASP A 361 -12.41 -29.64 1.90
CA ASP A 361 -11.85 -30.86 1.33
C ASP A 361 -10.47 -31.14 1.93
N THR A 362 -10.28 -32.29 2.59
CA THR A 362 -9.02 -32.73 3.21
C THR A 362 -8.52 -34.01 2.56
N THR A 363 -7.25 -34.07 2.15
CA THR A 363 -6.61 -35.32 1.70
C THR A 363 -5.77 -35.97 2.80
N GLU A 364 -5.37 -35.21 3.81
CA GLU A 364 -4.60 -35.66 4.97
C GLU A 364 -5.26 -35.23 6.28
N ASP A 365 -5.14 -36.09 7.30
CA ASP A 365 -5.70 -35.84 8.63
C ASP A 365 -4.66 -35.23 9.56
N ILE A 366 -4.86 -33.96 9.93
CA ILE A 366 -3.97 -33.22 10.82
C ILE A 366 -3.96 -33.79 12.25
N GLU A 367 -5.04 -34.45 12.68
CA GLU A 367 -5.15 -35.04 14.01
C GLU A 367 -4.15 -36.17 14.23
N LYS A 368 -3.77 -36.88 13.17
CA LYS A 368 -2.71 -37.91 13.24
C LYS A 368 -1.41 -37.32 13.76
N TYR A 369 -1.01 -36.16 13.24
CA TYR A 369 0.23 -35.48 13.63
C TYR A 369 0.10 -34.90 15.04
N LEU A 370 -1.06 -34.29 15.36
CA LEU A 370 -1.34 -33.74 16.69
C LEU A 370 -1.17 -34.81 17.78
N ASN A 371 -1.69 -36.02 17.53
CA ASN A 371 -1.64 -37.12 18.48
C ASN A 371 -0.24 -37.71 18.69
N GLN A 372 0.65 -37.58 17.70
CA GLN A 372 2.03 -38.08 17.77
C GLN A 372 3.01 -37.06 18.39
N ALA A 373 2.65 -35.78 18.42
CA ALA A 373 3.51 -34.73 18.94
C ALA A 373 3.75 -34.87 20.46
N LEU A 374 5.00 -34.62 20.87
CA LEU A 374 5.40 -34.57 22.28
C LEU A 374 4.60 -33.48 23.01
N GLU A 375 4.05 -33.86 24.16
CA GLU A 375 3.25 -32.96 24.99
C GLU A 375 4.13 -32.20 25.97
N GLU A 376 4.08 -30.87 25.95
CA GLU A 376 4.78 -30.05 26.94
C GLU A 376 3.92 -29.81 28.17
N GLU A 377 4.50 -30.00 29.35
CA GLU A 377 3.87 -29.64 30.61
C GLU A 377 4.01 -28.14 30.88
N SER A 378 2.89 -27.50 31.19
CA SER A 378 2.87 -26.13 31.69
C SER A 378 3.40 -26.09 33.12
N ILE A 379 4.71 -25.93 33.29
CA ILE A 379 5.35 -25.78 34.62
C ILE A 379 5.18 -24.34 35.17
N TYR A 380 4.71 -23.39 34.35
CA TYR A 380 4.77 -21.97 34.68
C TYR A 380 3.39 -21.34 34.80
N ALA A 381 2.99 -21.06 36.04
CA ALA A 381 1.78 -20.33 36.38
C ALA A 381 2.17 -18.96 36.93
N GLN A 382 2.17 -17.93 36.09
CA GLN A 382 1.79 -16.57 36.49
C GLN A 382 1.72 -15.68 35.26
N GLU A 383 0.52 -15.19 34.94
CA GLU A 383 0.36 -14.03 34.08
C GLU A 383 1.18 -12.88 34.69
N ASN A 384 2.18 -12.41 33.93
CA ASN A 384 3.11 -11.38 34.38
C ASN A 384 2.38 -10.04 34.54
N GLN A 385 1.78 -9.80 35.71
CA GLN A 385 0.96 -8.61 36.02
C GLN A 385 1.71 -7.27 35.84
N ASN A 386 3.05 -7.28 35.74
CA ASN A 386 3.88 -6.09 35.59
C ASN A 386 4.68 -6.03 34.27
N ILE A 387 4.26 -6.75 33.21
CA ILE A 387 5.02 -6.81 31.95
C ILE A 387 5.34 -5.41 31.37
N PHE A 388 4.44 -4.45 31.56
CA PHE A 388 4.56 -3.08 31.05
C PHE A 388 5.58 -2.21 31.81
N GLN A 389 6.10 -2.68 32.95
CA GLN A 389 7.11 -1.99 33.76
C GLN A 389 8.52 -2.60 33.59
N ARG A 390 8.64 -3.67 32.80
CA ARG A 390 9.87 -4.45 32.66
C ARG A 390 10.83 -3.85 31.64
N GLN A 391 11.89 -3.22 32.14
CA GLN A 391 12.95 -2.63 31.31
C GLN A 391 13.73 -3.69 30.52
N ASP A 392 13.98 -4.86 31.10
CA ASP A 392 14.67 -5.98 30.45
C ASP A 392 13.93 -6.50 29.22
N VAL A 393 12.59 -6.54 29.28
CA VAL A 393 11.71 -6.88 28.15
C VAL A 393 11.85 -5.87 27.03
N MET A 394 11.87 -4.57 27.35
CA MET A 394 12.03 -3.51 26.34
C MET A 394 13.41 -3.53 25.68
N ILE A 395 14.47 -3.82 26.46
CA ILE A 395 15.83 -3.97 25.92
C ILE A 395 15.89 -5.15 24.95
N LEU A 396 15.34 -6.31 25.32
CA LEU A 396 15.35 -7.48 24.45
C LEU A 396 14.47 -7.25 23.20
N LEU A 397 13.32 -6.61 23.33
CA LEU A 397 12.49 -6.21 22.19
C LEU A 397 13.27 -5.35 21.20
N ASP A 398 14.01 -4.35 21.68
CA ASP A 398 14.83 -3.49 20.82
C ASP A 398 15.97 -4.27 20.13
N SER A 399 16.61 -5.20 20.83
CA SER A 399 17.63 -6.07 20.23
C SER A 399 17.04 -7.01 19.17
N ILE A 400 15.88 -7.63 19.42
CA ILE A 400 15.15 -8.44 18.42
C ILE A 400 14.79 -7.60 17.19
N MET A 401 14.29 -6.39 17.38
CA MET A 401 13.93 -5.50 16.27
C MET A 401 15.15 -5.10 15.45
N ARG A 402 16.28 -4.81 16.09
CA ARG A 402 17.56 -4.56 15.40
C ARG A 402 18.06 -5.77 14.63
N PHE A 403 17.88 -6.98 15.17
CA PHE A 403 18.23 -8.21 14.46
C PHE A 403 17.37 -8.40 13.21
N LYS A 404 16.04 -8.35 13.34
CA LYS A 404 15.11 -8.46 12.20
C LYS A 404 15.31 -7.34 11.16
N ALA A 405 15.72 -6.15 11.61
CA ALA A 405 16.08 -5.05 10.71
C ALA A 405 17.28 -5.39 9.82
N ARG A 406 18.32 -6.04 10.36
CA ARG A 406 19.48 -6.49 9.57
C ARG A 406 19.10 -7.54 8.53
N GLU A 407 18.21 -8.48 8.89
CA GLU A 407 17.70 -9.47 7.94
C GLU A 407 16.92 -8.80 6.79
N ALA A 408 16.08 -7.82 7.11
CA ALA A 408 15.34 -7.05 6.13
C ALA A 408 16.27 -6.23 5.21
N GLU A 409 17.33 -5.62 5.76
CA GLU A 409 18.35 -4.91 4.98
C GLU A 409 19.05 -5.85 3.98
N ASN A 410 19.38 -7.07 4.39
CA ASN A 410 19.95 -8.08 3.49
C ASN A 410 18.97 -8.46 2.38
N CYS A 411 17.69 -8.69 2.74
CA CYS A 411 16.65 -8.95 1.75
C CYS A 411 16.52 -7.79 0.74
N ASN A 412 16.64 -6.54 1.18
CA ASN A 412 16.54 -5.38 0.30
C ASN A 412 17.75 -5.22 -0.61
N LYS A 413 18.95 -5.59 -0.15
CA LYS A 413 20.14 -5.66 -1.01
C LYS A 413 19.93 -6.66 -2.14
N ALA A 414 19.45 -7.86 -1.83
CA ALA A 414 19.14 -8.88 -2.85
C ALA A 414 18.07 -8.40 -3.84
N LYS A 415 16.98 -7.79 -3.34
CA LYS A 415 15.95 -7.18 -4.20
C LYS A 415 16.53 -6.13 -5.14
N LYS A 416 17.43 -5.27 -4.63
CA LYS A 416 18.08 -4.21 -5.43
C LYS A 416 18.97 -4.82 -6.51
N GLU A 417 19.76 -5.84 -6.20
CA GLU A 417 20.62 -6.51 -7.17
C GLU A 417 19.82 -7.17 -8.28
N VAL A 418 18.79 -7.95 -7.93
CA VAL A 418 17.89 -8.57 -8.91
C VAL A 418 17.21 -7.52 -9.79
N ALA A 419 16.77 -6.40 -9.21
CA ALA A 419 16.14 -5.32 -9.97
C ALA A 419 17.10 -4.60 -10.92
N LEU A 420 18.33 -4.36 -10.49
CA LEU A 420 19.37 -3.76 -11.32
C LEU A 420 19.77 -4.68 -12.48
N ASN A 421 19.88 -5.99 -12.24
CA ASN A 421 20.19 -6.96 -13.29
C ASN A 421 19.04 -7.06 -14.30
N PHE A 422 17.80 -7.19 -13.80
CA PHE A 422 16.59 -7.25 -14.63
C PHE A 422 16.49 -6.03 -15.57
N PHE A 423 16.71 -4.84 -15.04
CA PHE A 423 16.65 -3.63 -15.84
C PHE A 423 17.93 -3.33 -16.62
N GLY A 424 19.09 -3.80 -16.18
CA GLY A 424 20.35 -3.67 -16.91
C GLY A 424 20.26 -4.30 -18.30
N GLU A 425 19.70 -5.50 -18.41
CA GLU A 425 19.46 -6.16 -19.70
C GLU A 425 18.50 -5.35 -20.58
N PHE A 426 17.39 -4.89 -20.02
CA PHE A 426 16.43 -4.02 -20.72
C PHE A 426 17.09 -2.74 -21.23
N PHE A 427 17.84 -2.06 -20.36
CA PHE A 427 18.52 -0.81 -20.66
C PHE A 427 19.60 -0.96 -21.73
N GLU A 428 20.37 -2.06 -21.71
CA GLU A 428 21.33 -2.37 -22.76
C GLU A 428 20.66 -2.63 -24.11
N GLN A 429 19.54 -3.36 -24.12
CA GLN A 429 18.78 -3.61 -25.34
C GLN A 429 18.26 -2.30 -25.94
N VAL A 430 17.75 -1.40 -25.10
CA VAL A 430 17.30 -0.07 -25.54
C VAL A 430 18.44 0.74 -26.12
N ALA A 431 19.57 0.82 -25.43
CA ALA A 431 20.71 1.60 -25.91
C ALA A 431 21.28 1.11 -27.26
N LYS A 432 21.20 -0.20 -27.56
CA LYS A 432 21.79 -0.80 -28.77
C LYS A 432 20.91 -0.66 -30.03
N ASP A 433 19.59 -0.57 -29.90
CA ASP A 433 18.68 -0.60 -31.07
C ASP A 433 17.44 0.29 -30.87
N ASN A 434 17.64 1.60 -30.87
CA ASN A 434 16.57 2.61 -30.77
C ASN A 434 15.53 2.50 -31.91
N SER A 435 15.87 1.87 -33.03
CA SER A 435 14.99 1.71 -34.21
C SER A 435 13.88 0.68 -34.00
N LYS A 436 14.03 -0.27 -33.07
CA LYS A 436 13.04 -1.33 -32.85
C LYS A 436 11.86 -0.95 -31.97
N PHE A 437 11.87 0.24 -31.37
CA PHE A 437 10.86 0.58 -30.38
C PHE A 437 9.50 0.91 -30.95
N MET A 438 9.35 1.22 -32.24
CA MET A 438 8.06 1.58 -32.82
C MET A 438 7.27 0.34 -33.27
N GLN A 439 6.80 -0.45 -32.30
CA GLN A 439 6.04 -1.69 -32.55
C GLN A 439 4.57 -1.60 -32.15
N ASN A 440 4.17 -0.58 -31.38
CA ASN A 440 2.78 -0.44 -30.98
C ASN A 440 1.99 0.10 -32.20
N PRO A 441 1.01 -0.65 -32.72
CA PRO A 441 0.30 -0.26 -33.93
C PRO A 441 -0.39 1.10 -33.85
N ASN A 442 -0.81 1.53 -32.65
CA ASN A 442 -1.42 2.84 -32.43
C ASN A 442 -0.43 3.99 -32.72
N TYR A 443 0.83 3.86 -32.31
CA TYR A 443 1.85 4.88 -32.58
C TYR A 443 2.24 4.93 -34.06
N LEU A 444 2.30 3.77 -34.73
CA LEU A 444 2.53 3.67 -36.17
C LEU A 444 1.41 4.36 -36.97
N VAL A 445 0.15 4.13 -36.62
CA VAL A 445 -1.00 4.82 -37.23
C VAL A 445 -0.92 6.34 -37.03
N ARG A 446 -0.60 6.79 -35.81
CA ARG A 446 -0.48 8.23 -35.51
C ARG A 446 0.65 8.91 -36.29
N ASP A 447 1.80 8.25 -36.41
CA ASP A 447 2.93 8.78 -37.19
C ASP A 447 2.66 8.81 -38.69
N ALA A 448 1.98 7.77 -39.20
CA ALA A 448 1.54 7.75 -40.58
C ALA A 448 0.56 8.90 -40.89
N ILE A 449 -0.38 9.19 -39.99
CA ILE A 449 -1.28 10.33 -40.14
C ILE A 449 -0.49 11.64 -40.15
N ILE A 450 0.44 11.86 -39.21
CA ILE A 450 1.21 13.11 -39.16
C ILE A 450 2.07 13.28 -40.42
N SER A 451 2.87 12.26 -40.76
CA SER A 451 3.78 12.30 -41.91
C SER A 451 3.03 12.55 -43.23
N GLY A 452 1.82 11.97 -43.38
CA GLY A 452 1.04 12.07 -44.62
C GLY A 452 0.12 13.30 -44.67
N TYR A 453 -0.34 13.81 -43.54
CA TYR A 453 -1.22 14.98 -43.50
C TYR A 453 -0.48 16.30 -43.40
N LYS A 454 0.58 16.35 -42.60
CA LYS A 454 1.27 17.59 -42.24
C LYS A 454 2.54 17.80 -43.07
N ASP A 455 3.29 16.72 -43.30
CA ASP A 455 4.61 16.78 -43.94
C ASP A 455 4.59 16.33 -45.42
N ASN A 456 3.43 15.90 -45.93
CA ASN A 456 3.20 15.40 -47.28
C ASN A 456 4.11 14.21 -47.69
N GLU A 457 4.61 13.43 -46.71
CA GLU A 457 5.44 12.24 -46.92
C GLU A 457 4.60 10.98 -47.13
N TYR A 458 3.79 10.95 -48.19
CA TYR A 458 2.82 9.88 -48.43
C TYR A 458 3.42 8.48 -48.54
N SER A 459 4.61 8.34 -49.15
CA SER A 459 5.27 7.04 -49.33
C SER A 459 5.70 6.40 -48.00
N LYS A 460 6.09 7.21 -47.02
CA LYS A 460 6.43 6.77 -45.67
C LYS A 460 5.18 6.37 -44.90
N SER A 461 4.13 7.19 -44.94
CA SER A 461 2.86 6.89 -44.28
C SER A 461 2.19 5.62 -44.77
N LEU A 462 2.19 5.36 -46.09
CA LEU A 462 1.60 4.15 -46.65
C LEU A 462 2.32 2.89 -46.17
N LYS A 463 3.66 2.92 -46.10
CA LYS A 463 4.47 1.80 -45.56
C LYS A 463 4.15 1.52 -44.08
N LEU A 464 4.05 2.56 -43.26
CA LEU A 464 3.73 2.41 -41.83
C LEU A 464 2.32 1.83 -41.62
N LEU A 465 1.34 2.23 -42.44
CA LEU A 465 -0.01 1.68 -42.36
C LEU A 465 -0.07 0.24 -42.87
N ASP A 466 0.70 -0.11 -43.90
CA ASP A 466 0.82 -1.48 -44.38
C ASP A 466 1.36 -2.44 -43.32
N GLU A 467 2.33 -1.98 -42.53
CA GLU A 467 2.83 -2.75 -41.39
C GLU A 467 1.72 -2.99 -40.36
N VAL A 468 0.86 -2.01 -40.06
CA VAL A 468 -0.21 -2.14 -39.06
C VAL A 468 -1.40 -2.98 -39.53
N CYS A 469 -1.78 -2.90 -40.81
CA CYS A 469 -2.92 -3.63 -41.37
C CYS A 469 -2.82 -5.15 -41.12
N ASN A 470 -1.61 -5.67 -40.94
CA ASN A 470 -1.32 -7.09 -40.81
C ASN A 470 -1.03 -7.57 -39.37
N VAL A 471 -1.05 -6.68 -38.37
CA VAL A 471 -0.54 -6.98 -37.01
C VAL A 471 -1.65 -7.37 -36.03
N GLU A 472 -2.66 -6.53 -35.82
CA GLU A 472 -3.75 -6.81 -34.88
C GLU A 472 -5.11 -6.27 -35.39
N PRO A 473 -6.21 -7.05 -35.34
CA PRO A 473 -7.51 -6.66 -35.90
C PRO A 473 -8.04 -5.32 -35.37
N GLN A 474 -7.87 -5.07 -34.08
CA GLN A 474 -8.34 -3.86 -33.40
C GLN A 474 -7.70 -2.55 -33.90
N TYR A 475 -6.48 -2.62 -34.45
CA TYR A 475 -5.78 -1.46 -35.04
C TYR A 475 -5.80 -1.48 -36.57
N SER A 476 -5.99 -2.66 -37.17
CA SER A 476 -6.08 -2.85 -38.62
C SER A 476 -7.24 -2.07 -39.23
N LEU A 477 -8.39 -1.97 -38.54
CA LEU A 477 -9.51 -1.14 -38.98
C LEU A 477 -9.11 0.32 -39.19
N SER A 478 -8.49 0.92 -38.19
CA SER A 478 -8.02 2.32 -38.25
C SER A 478 -6.93 2.49 -39.30
N ALA A 479 -6.02 1.52 -39.45
CA ALA A 479 -4.95 1.58 -40.43
C ALA A 479 -5.46 1.46 -41.87
N CYS A 480 -6.31 0.48 -42.16
CA CYS A 480 -6.96 0.29 -43.47
C CYS A 480 -7.74 1.54 -43.89
N TYR A 481 -8.48 2.12 -42.96
CA TYR A 481 -9.23 3.34 -43.20
C TYR A 481 -8.33 4.54 -43.54
N ASN A 482 -7.33 4.81 -42.71
CA ASN A 482 -6.39 5.91 -42.94
C ASN A 482 -5.57 5.68 -44.22
N LYS A 483 -5.30 4.43 -44.59
CA LYS A 483 -4.58 4.07 -45.81
C LYS A 483 -5.40 4.41 -47.05
N ALA A 484 -6.67 4.00 -47.09
CA ALA A 484 -7.59 4.33 -48.18
C ALA A 484 -7.71 5.85 -48.37
N TYR A 485 -7.82 6.59 -47.27
CA TYR A 485 -7.83 8.05 -47.29
C TYR A 485 -6.54 8.66 -47.88
N LEU A 486 -5.37 8.22 -47.40
CA LEU A 486 -4.08 8.76 -47.85
C LEU A 486 -3.78 8.43 -49.32
N LEU A 487 -4.22 7.27 -49.84
CA LEU A 487 -4.11 6.93 -51.26
C LEU A 487 -4.87 7.93 -52.15
N ILE A 488 -6.09 8.30 -51.75
CA ILE A 488 -6.90 9.30 -52.45
C ILE A 488 -6.23 10.67 -52.38
N LYS A 489 -5.74 11.07 -51.19
CA LYS A 489 -5.07 12.37 -50.98
C LYS A 489 -3.76 12.49 -51.76
N ASN A 490 -2.91 11.46 -51.75
CA ASN A 490 -1.64 11.45 -52.50
C ASN A 490 -1.88 11.68 -54.01
N HIS A 491 -2.94 11.06 -54.55
CA HIS A 491 -3.33 11.25 -55.95
C HIS A 491 -3.83 12.66 -56.27
N THR A 492 -4.52 13.35 -55.34
CA THR A 492 -4.91 14.76 -55.53
C THR A 492 -3.71 15.71 -55.58
N TYR A 493 -2.61 15.37 -54.90
CA TYR A 493 -1.43 16.24 -54.76
C TYR A 493 -0.52 16.22 -56.00
N HIS A 494 -0.40 15.09 -56.69
CA HIS A 494 0.58 14.88 -57.77
C HIS A 494 0.06 15.09 -59.21
N LYS A 495 -1.22 15.44 -59.45
CA LYS A 495 -1.77 15.65 -60.81
C LYS A 495 -2.48 17.01 -60.97
N ASN A 496 -2.03 17.81 -61.94
CA ASN A 496 -2.58 19.14 -62.25
C ASN A 496 -3.98 19.08 -62.93
N ASP A 497 -4.85 19.94 -62.40
CA ASP A 497 -5.97 20.70 -62.99
C ASP A 497 -7.26 20.04 -63.51
N SER A 498 -7.33 18.74 -63.81
CA SER A 498 -8.63 18.08 -64.12
C SER A 498 -9.06 17.04 -63.08
N TYR A 499 -8.09 16.39 -62.43
CA TYR A 499 -8.33 15.30 -61.49
C TYR A 499 -8.58 15.78 -60.06
N ILE A 500 -8.20 17.03 -59.76
CA ILE A 500 -8.29 17.64 -58.44
C ILE A 500 -9.77 17.74 -58.02
N ALA A 501 -10.69 18.18 -58.88
CA ALA A 501 -12.10 18.32 -58.50
C ALA A 501 -12.78 17.00 -58.12
N GLU A 502 -12.52 15.92 -58.87
CA GLU A 502 -13.13 14.60 -58.64
C GLU A 502 -12.47 13.85 -57.48
N ALA A 503 -11.14 13.92 -57.37
CA ALA A 503 -10.43 13.32 -56.26
C ALA A 503 -10.61 14.14 -54.96
N SER A 504 -10.78 15.47 -55.02
CA SER A 504 -11.23 16.30 -53.88
C SER A 504 -12.70 16.04 -53.52
N SER A 505 -13.57 15.73 -54.47
CA SER A 505 -14.94 15.25 -54.19
C SER A 505 -14.88 13.93 -53.42
N GLY A 506 -14.17 12.91 -53.94
CA GLY A 506 -13.94 11.65 -53.23
C GLY A 506 -13.28 11.84 -51.85
N LEU A 507 -12.29 12.73 -51.74
CA LEU A 507 -11.61 13.05 -50.48
C LEU A 507 -12.54 13.73 -49.47
N SER A 508 -13.33 14.71 -49.89
CA SER A 508 -14.29 15.43 -49.04
C SER A 508 -15.45 14.53 -48.59
N LEU A 509 -15.87 13.60 -49.45
CA LEU A 509 -16.84 12.55 -49.12
C LEU A 509 -16.27 11.57 -48.08
N VAL A 510 -15.06 11.07 -48.30
CA VAL A 510 -14.39 10.19 -47.31
C VAL A 510 -14.20 10.94 -45.99
N GLN A 511 -13.74 12.20 -46.00
CA GLN A 511 -13.60 13.05 -44.80
C GLN A 511 -14.92 13.25 -44.04
N ALA A 512 -16.01 13.51 -44.75
CA ALA A 512 -17.32 13.71 -44.15
C ALA A 512 -17.82 12.43 -43.45
N GLN A 513 -17.50 11.26 -44.00
CA GLN A 513 -17.79 9.99 -43.35
C GLN A 513 -16.77 9.63 -42.25
N THR A 514 -15.50 10.04 -42.37
CA THR A 514 -14.47 9.91 -41.30
C THR A 514 -14.87 10.67 -40.05
N ALA A 515 -15.32 11.91 -40.23
CA ALA A 515 -15.75 12.77 -39.11
C ALA A 515 -16.92 12.14 -38.34
N LYS A 516 -17.84 11.48 -39.05
CA LYS A 516 -18.96 10.76 -38.41
C LYS A 516 -18.51 9.50 -37.69
N LEU A 517 -17.55 8.74 -38.25
CA LEU A 517 -16.95 7.57 -37.59
C LEU A 517 -16.35 7.93 -36.22
N SER A 518 -15.73 9.11 -36.07
CA SER A 518 -15.20 9.59 -34.78
C SER A 518 -16.27 9.85 -33.71
N THR A 519 -17.55 9.91 -34.10
CA THR A 519 -18.72 10.12 -33.22
C THR A 519 -19.61 8.88 -33.10
N CYS A 520 -19.32 7.80 -33.83
CA CYS A 520 -20.10 6.57 -33.81
C CYS A 520 -19.64 5.65 -32.68
N LEU A 521 -20.59 5.17 -31.86
CA LEU A 521 -20.31 4.32 -30.70
C LEU A 521 -20.66 2.83 -30.90
N THR A 522 -21.33 2.46 -32.00
CA THR A 522 -21.78 1.07 -32.24
C THR A 522 -21.17 0.46 -33.51
N PRO A 523 -20.83 -0.85 -33.50
CA PRO A 523 -20.28 -1.57 -34.66
C PRO A 523 -21.15 -1.46 -35.93
N GLU A 524 -22.48 -1.53 -35.78
CA GLU A 524 -23.42 -1.47 -36.90
C GLU A 524 -23.39 -0.10 -37.60
N ALA A 525 -23.22 0.97 -36.81
CA ALA A 525 -23.09 2.32 -37.34
C ALA A 525 -21.79 2.48 -38.13
N ILE A 526 -20.68 1.88 -37.66
CA ILE A 526 -19.38 1.91 -38.33
C ILE A 526 -19.44 1.13 -39.66
N VAL A 527 -20.01 -0.08 -39.66
CA VAL A 527 -20.21 -0.90 -40.89
C VAL A 527 -21.05 -0.15 -41.92
N HIS A 528 -22.14 0.49 -41.47
CA HIS A 528 -23.01 1.26 -42.36
C HIS A 528 -22.26 2.45 -43.00
N GLN A 529 -21.45 3.17 -42.24
CA GLN A 529 -20.65 4.28 -42.79
C GLN A 529 -19.57 3.81 -43.78
N LEU A 530 -18.93 2.67 -43.52
CA LEU A 530 -17.95 2.08 -44.46
C LEU A 530 -18.61 1.62 -45.75
N ALA A 531 -19.77 0.96 -45.67
CA ALA A 531 -20.55 0.55 -46.84
C ALA A 531 -20.97 1.75 -47.71
N LEU A 532 -21.37 2.86 -47.08
CA LEU A 532 -21.68 4.11 -47.78
C LEU A 532 -20.44 4.70 -48.47
N ALA A 533 -19.27 4.70 -47.81
CA ALA A 533 -18.03 5.19 -48.41
C ALA A 533 -17.60 4.35 -49.63
N ILE A 534 -17.72 3.02 -49.55
CA ILE A 534 -17.45 2.09 -50.66
C ILE A 534 -18.41 2.32 -51.82
N ALA A 535 -19.72 2.42 -51.53
CA ALA A 535 -20.75 2.65 -52.55
C ALA A 535 -20.53 3.97 -53.31
N GLU A 536 -20.10 5.03 -52.62
CA GLU A 536 -19.78 6.31 -53.24
C GLU A 536 -18.50 6.27 -54.07
N LEU A 537 -17.43 5.59 -53.62
CA LEU A 537 -16.22 5.42 -54.43
C LEU A 537 -16.49 4.61 -55.71
N ASN A 538 -17.34 3.59 -55.63
CA ASN A 538 -17.77 2.81 -56.78
C ASN A 538 -18.56 3.65 -57.80
N LYS A 539 -19.41 4.59 -57.35
CA LYS A 539 -20.09 5.53 -58.25
C LYS A 539 -19.09 6.39 -59.02
N ILE A 540 -18.04 6.85 -58.36
CA ILE A 540 -16.97 7.64 -58.97
C ILE A 540 -16.13 6.80 -59.95
N GLN A 541 -15.92 5.50 -59.68
CA GLN A 541 -15.22 4.59 -60.61
C GLN A 541 -16.05 4.29 -61.86
N ASN A 542 -17.36 4.05 -61.72
CA ASN A 542 -18.26 3.80 -62.86
C ASN A 542 -18.39 5.02 -63.78
N LEU A 543 -18.33 6.24 -63.23
CA LEU A 543 -18.27 7.48 -64.02
C LEU A 543 -16.98 7.57 -64.88
N ASN A 544 -15.88 6.93 -64.47
CA ASN A 544 -14.64 6.87 -65.22
C ASN A 544 -14.63 5.78 -66.30
N GLN A 545 -15.33 4.67 -66.15
CA GLN A 545 -15.46 3.69 -67.25
C GLN A 545 -16.23 4.28 -68.45
N ILE A 546 -17.08 5.28 -68.22
CA ILE A 546 -17.86 5.98 -69.25
C ILE A 546 -17.02 7.02 -70.00
N LYS A 547 -15.91 7.50 -69.41
CA LYS A 547 -14.97 8.42 -70.06
C LYS A 547 -13.61 7.72 -70.16
N ASN A 548 -13.21 7.22 -71.32
CA ASN A 548 -11.92 6.53 -71.59
C ASN A 548 -10.68 7.22 -70.96
N TYR A 549 -10.46 7.04 -69.67
CA TYR A 549 -9.38 7.68 -68.93
C TYR A 549 -8.70 6.62 -68.07
N ASP A 550 -7.44 6.38 -68.41
CA ASP A 550 -6.51 5.47 -67.75
C ASP A 550 -6.02 6.07 -66.42
N GLY A 551 -6.96 6.11 -65.47
CA GLY A 551 -6.85 6.80 -64.20
C GLY A 551 -6.50 5.90 -63.02
N GLY A 552 -5.64 4.89 -63.19
CA GLY A 552 -4.81 4.26 -62.13
C GLY A 552 -5.48 3.47 -60.99
N ASN A 553 -4.82 2.35 -60.64
CA ASN A 553 -5.09 1.33 -59.61
C ASN A 553 -5.50 1.84 -58.18
N TYR A 554 -5.33 3.12 -57.85
CA TYR A 554 -5.51 3.62 -56.47
C TYR A 554 -6.95 3.61 -55.95
N LYS A 555 -7.95 3.74 -56.83
CA LYS A 555 -9.37 3.68 -56.41
C LYS A 555 -9.75 2.24 -56.05
N GLU A 556 -9.34 1.29 -56.86
CA GLU A 556 -9.52 -0.15 -56.60
C GLU A 556 -8.78 -0.55 -55.32
N GLU A 557 -7.57 -0.04 -55.13
CA GLU A 557 -6.79 -0.25 -53.91
C GLU A 557 -7.46 0.37 -52.67
N ALA A 558 -8.00 1.58 -52.76
CA ALA A 558 -8.74 2.21 -51.66
C ALA A 558 -10.06 1.50 -51.32
N ILE A 559 -10.80 1.05 -52.34
CA ILE A 559 -12.02 0.25 -52.16
C ILE A 559 -11.68 -1.09 -51.48
N SER A 560 -10.60 -1.75 -51.91
CA SER A 560 -10.10 -2.98 -51.29
C SER A 560 -9.84 -2.79 -49.79
N TYR A 561 -9.10 -1.74 -49.40
CA TYR A 561 -8.82 -1.47 -47.98
C TYR A 561 -10.06 -1.10 -47.15
N LEU A 562 -11.02 -0.36 -47.73
CA LEU A 562 -12.30 -0.09 -47.04
C LEU A 562 -13.15 -1.35 -46.87
N SER A 563 -13.05 -2.29 -47.82
CA SER A 563 -13.77 -3.56 -47.76
C SER A 563 -13.16 -4.47 -46.70
N LEU A 564 -11.82 -4.55 -46.61
CA LEU A 564 -11.12 -5.22 -45.50
C LEU A 564 -11.50 -4.62 -44.14
N ALA A 565 -11.56 -3.28 -44.03
CA ALA A 565 -12.01 -2.60 -42.82
C ALA A 565 -13.44 -3.01 -42.43
N GLN A 566 -14.34 -3.14 -43.41
CA GLN A 566 -15.73 -3.54 -43.16
C GLN A 566 -15.83 -4.99 -42.69
N GLU A 567 -15.06 -5.91 -43.29
CA GLU A 567 -15.02 -7.32 -42.91
C GLU A 567 -14.52 -7.52 -41.47
N GLN A 568 -13.56 -6.70 -41.02
CA GLN A 568 -12.98 -6.79 -39.68
C GLN A 568 -13.90 -6.34 -38.53
N ILE A 569 -15.01 -5.66 -38.80
CA ILE A 569 -15.98 -5.25 -37.77
C ILE A 569 -17.06 -6.32 -37.53
N VAL A 570 -17.22 -7.25 -38.47
CA VAL A 570 -18.24 -8.31 -38.42
C VAL A 570 -17.72 -9.58 -37.69
N LEU A 571 -16.40 -9.68 -37.51
CA LEU A 571 -15.70 -10.70 -36.70
C LEU A 571 -15.51 -10.23 -35.26
#